data_AF-F2CU04-F1
#
_entry.id   AF-F2CU04-F1
#
_cell.length_a   1.000
_cell.length_b   1.000
_cell.length_c   1.000
_cell.angle_alpha   90.00
_cell.angle_beta   90.00
_cell.angle_gamma   90.00
#
_symmetry.space_group_name_H-M   'P 1'
#
loop_
_entity.id
_entity.type
_entity.pdbx_description
1 polymer ?
#
loop_
_entity_poly.entity_id
_entity_poly.type
_entity_poly.pdbx_seq_one_letter_code
_entity_poly.pdbx_strand_id
1 'polypeptide(L)'
;MAFYDQQFKILEVPPIVQELVGAGVKEPPSQYVLPEQYRPAAAAVSEMPEPIPIIDLSRLSAGSAEEFDKLRSALENWNLFLAVGHGMEPSFLAEAMKATREFFNLPIEEKQKYSNIVDGEKMSMDGYGNDMVVKENQVLDWNDRLNLLVEPESLRTYRLWPTQPPSFRDVLSEYTVRCKAATNIVLRNMAKMLNLQEEHLVNMIGDNSITLAIFNYYPQCPRPDHVLGLKAHTDGSIITINFADAEGLQLENNGWS
;
A
#
# COMPACT_ATOMS: atom_id res chain seq x y z
N MET A 1 -1.02 -7.77 17.95
CA MET A 1 -0.62 -6.81 19.02
C MET A 1 0.85 -6.93 19.38
N ALA A 2 1.37 -8.05 19.88
CA ALA A 2 2.79 -8.15 20.31
C ALA A 2 3.85 -7.88 19.22
N PHE A 3 3.49 -8.02 17.93
CA PHE A 3 4.36 -7.67 16.81
C PHE A 3 4.37 -6.16 16.49
N TYR A 4 3.26 -5.47 16.75
CA TYR A 4 3.08 -4.06 16.36
C TYR A 4 3.86 -3.08 17.25
N ASP A 5 4.01 -3.42 18.54
CA ASP A 5 4.77 -2.63 19.51
C ASP A 5 6.30 -2.87 19.43
N GLN A 6 6.77 -3.67 18.46
CA GLN A 6 8.18 -3.96 18.32
C GLN A 6 8.93 -2.74 17.78
N GLN A 7 9.87 -2.26 18.57
CA GLN A 7 10.88 -1.29 18.13
C GLN A 7 12.14 -2.04 17.76
N PHE A 8 12.64 -1.78 16.56
CA PHE A 8 13.86 -2.41 16.05
C PHE A 8 15.04 -1.46 16.18
N LYS A 9 16.20 -2.01 16.56
CA LYS A 9 17.47 -1.28 16.54
C LYS A 9 17.92 -1.15 15.09
N ILE A 10 18.10 0.08 14.62
CA ILE A 10 18.52 0.36 13.25
C ILE A 10 20.05 0.29 13.12
N LEU A 11 20.54 -0.21 11.97
CA LEU A 11 21.95 -0.10 11.60
C LEU A 11 22.24 1.27 11.00
N GLU A 12 21.35 1.72 10.11
CA GLU A 12 21.45 2.99 9.40
C GLU A 12 20.04 3.50 9.07
N VAL A 13 19.88 4.83 9.08
CA VAL A 13 18.68 5.49 8.60
C VAL A 13 18.78 5.64 7.08
N PRO A 14 17.89 5.03 6.28
CA PRO A 14 17.91 5.21 4.85
C PRO A 14 17.62 6.68 4.49
N PRO A 15 18.29 7.25 3.47
CA PRO A 15 17.98 8.58 3.00
C PRO A 15 16.57 8.64 2.41
N ILE A 16 15.97 9.84 2.50
CA ILE A 16 14.70 10.15 1.87
C ILE A 16 14.93 10.34 0.37
N VAL A 17 14.20 9.62 -0.46
CA VAL A 17 14.44 9.55 -1.91
C VAL A 17 14.09 10.89 -2.58
N GLN A 18 13.05 11.58 -2.12
CA GLN A 18 12.73 12.94 -2.57
C GLN A 18 13.91 13.91 -2.35
N GLU A 19 14.62 13.82 -1.23
CA GLU A 19 15.78 14.69 -0.95
C GLU A 19 16.96 14.35 -1.86
N LEU A 20 17.19 13.07 -2.16
CA LEU A 20 18.19 12.66 -3.14
C LEU A 20 17.89 13.28 -4.51
N VAL A 21 16.65 13.16 -4.99
CA VAL A 21 16.22 13.73 -6.26
C VAL A 21 16.33 15.26 -6.25
N GLY A 22 15.93 15.91 -5.16
CA GLY A 22 16.07 17.37 -4.97
C GLY A 22 17.52 17.85 -5.00
N ALA A 23 18.45 17.04 -4.50
CA ALA A 23 19.89 17.30 -4.57
C ALA A 23 20.49 17.06 -5.99
N GLY A 24 19.69 16.56 -6.94
CA GLY A 24 20.09 16.42 -8.33
C GLY A 24 21.01 15.23 -8.62
N VAL A 25 20.89 14.14 -7.86
CA VAL A 25 21.66 12.91 -8.14
C VAL A 25 21.46 12.44 -9.58
N LYS A 26 22.56 12.08 -10.24
CA LYS A 26 22.56 11.57 -11.63
C LYS A 26 22.42 10.06 -11.71
N GLU A 27 22.79 9.37 -10.64
CA GLU A 27 22.75 7.92 -10.50
C GLU A 27 22.19 7.59 -9.11
N PRO A 28 21.36 6.55 -8.97
CA PRO A 28 20.92 6.07 -7.67
C PRO A 28 22.12 5.65 -6.80
N PRO A 29 22.14 5.95 -5.49
CA PRO A 29 23.14 5.39 -4.59
C PRO A 29 23.13 3.86 -4.64
N SER A 30 24.29 3.22 -4.41
CA SER A 30 24.46 1.77 -4.61
C SER A 30 23.47 0.90 -3.86
N GLN A 31 22.99 1.35 -2.69
CA GLN A 31 21.98 0.66 -1.89
C GLN A 31 20.60 0.58 -2.55
N TYR A 32 20.31 1.36 -3.60
CA TYR A 32 19.07 1.27 -4.37
C TYR A 32 19.26 0.48 -5.68
N VAL A 33 20.52 0.26 -6.09
CA VAL A 33 20.83 -0.36 -7.37
C VAL A 33 20.67 -1.87 -7.29
N LEU A 34 19.82 -2.41 -8.17
CA LEU A 34 19.63 -3.83 -8.33
C LEU A 34 20.90 -4.51 -8.88
N PRO A 35 21.24 -5.71 -8.36
CA PRO A 35 22.22 -6.58 -9.00
C PRO A 35 21.81 -6.87 -10.45
N GLU A 36 22.79 -7.02 -11.35
CA GLU A 36 22.54 -7.14 -12.80
C GLU A 36 21.51 -8.20 -13.17
N GLN A 37 21.55 -9.35 -12.51
CA GLN A 37 20.62 -10.47 -12.71
C GLN A 37 19.15 -10.18 -12.34
N TYR A 38 18.90 -9.11 -11.58
CA TYR A 38 17.56 -8.68 -11.14
C TYR A 38 17.14 -7.36 -11.77
N ARG A 39 17.97 -6.78 -12.65
CA ARG A 39 17.57 -5.56 -13.37
C ARG A 39 16.45 -5.91 -14.35
N PRO A 40 15.39 -5.10 -14.41
CA PRO A 40 14.36 -5.27 -15.44
C PRO A 40 15.04 -5.27 -16.81
N ALA A 41 14.84 -6.33 -17.59
CA ALA A 41 15.28 -6.30 -18.97
C ALA A 41 14.54 -5.15 -19.65
N ALA A 42 15.26 -4.26 -20.36
CA ALA A 42 14.68 -3.09 -21.03
C ALA A 42 13.57 -3.41 -22.05
N ALA A 43 13.32 -4.70 -22.32
CA ALA A 43 12.31 -5.24 -23.23
C ALA A 43 11.22 -6.09 -22.55
N ALA A 44 11.19 -6.22 -21.22
CA ALA A 44 10.19 -7.01 -20.49
C ALA A 44 9.13 -6.11 -19.84
N VAL A 45 8.53 -5.21 -20.64
CA VAL A 45 7.14 -4.82 -20.39
C VAL A 45 6.35 -5.84 -21.17
N SER A 46 6.09 -7.00 -20.56
CA SER A 46 5.10 -7.91 -21.11
C SER A 46 3.78 -7.14 -21.10
N GLU A 47 3.00 -7.21 -22.18
CA GLU A 47 1.58 -6.89 -22.03
C GLU A 47 1.04 -7.87 -20.99
N MET A 48 0.23 -7.37 -20.04
CA MET A 48 -0.46 -8.21 -19.07
C MET A 48 -1.17 -9.34 -19.85
N PRO A 49 -0.82 -10.62 -19.62
CA PRO A 49 -1.09 -11.73 -20.54
C PRO A 49 -2.59 -12.01 -20.71
N GLU A 50 -3.42 -11.48 -19.80
CA GLU A 50 -4.87 -11.46 -19.85
C GLU A 50 -5.37 -10.22 -19.09
N PRO A 51 -6.54 -9.63 -19.42
CA PRO A 51 -7.06 -8.48 -18.68
C PRO A 51 -7.39 -8.88 -17.25
N ILE A 52 -6.89 -8.09 -16.28
CA ILE A 52 -7.21 -8.25 -14.85
C ILE A 52 -8.74 -8.31 -14.69
N PRO A 53 -9.29 -9.32 -13.98
CA PRO A 53 -10.73 -9.42 -13.77
C PRO A 53 -11.31 -8.16 -13.14
N ILE A 54 -12.44 -7.67 -13.66
CA ILE A 54 -13.18 -6.55 -13.07
C ILE A 54 -14.36 -7.10 -12.28
N ILE A 55 -14.49 -6.78 -11.00
CA ILE A 55 -15.57 -7.24 -10.13
C ILE A 55 -16.45 -6.06 -9.68
N ASP A 56 -17.76 -6.15 -9.93
CA ASP A 56 -18.74 -5.17 -9.49
C ASP A 56 -19.28 -5.49 -8.08
N LEU A 57 -18.80 -4.74 -7.09
CA LEU A 57 -19.19 -4.95 -5.69
C LEU A 57 -20.67 -4.61 -5.42
N SER A 58 -21.29 -3.78 -6.24
CA SER A 58 -22.72 -3.45 -6.12
C SER A 58 -23.58 -4.63 -6.56
N ARG A 59 -23.19 -5.31 -7.65
CA ARG A 59 -23.85 -6.54 -8.12
C ARG A 59 -23.63 -7.71 -7.16
N LEU A 60 -22.43 -7.85 -6.59
CA LEU A 60 -22.16 -8.84 -5.55
C LEU A 60 -23.04 -8.61 -4.32
N SER A 61 -23.15 -7.37 -3.87
CA SER A 61 -24.00 -7.01 -2.72
C SER A 61 -25.48 -7.27 -3.01
N ALA A 62 -25.91 -7.14 -4.26
CA ALA A 62 -27.25 -7.48 -4.71
C ALA A 62 -27.48 -9.00 -4.89
N GLY A 63 -26.47 -9.85 -4.61
CA GLY A 63 -26.59 -11.31 -4.70
C GLY A 63 -26.51 -11.87 -6.12
N SER A 64 -25.82 -11.18 -7.04
CA SER A 64 -25.62 -11.67 -8.41
C SER A 64 -24.78 -12.95 -8.43
N ALA A 65 -25.37 -14.05 -8.90
CA ALA A 65 -24.67 -15.33 -9.07
C ALA A 65 -23.54 -15.23 -10.12
N GLU A 66 -23.77 -14.51 -11.22
CA GLU A 66 -22.76 -14.28 -12.26
C GLU A 66 -21.53 -13.56 -11.68
N GLU A 67 -21.75 -12.48 -10.92
CA GLU A 67 -20.64 -11.73 -10.33
C GLU A 67 -19.93 -12.52 -9.23
N PHE A 68 -20.65 -13.37 -8.50
CA PHE A 68 -20.11 -14.29 -7.52
C PHE A 68 -19.17 -15.33 -8.16
N ASP A 69 -19.58 -15.95 -9.27
CA ASP A 69 -18.73 -16.90 -10.01
C ASP A 69 -17.52 -16.21 -10.63
N LYS A 70 -17.68 -14.95 -11.08
CA LYS A 70 -16.58 -14.12 -11.57
C LYS A 70 -15.56 -13.82 -10.46
N LEU A 71 -16.02 -13.45 -9.26
CA LEU A 71 -15.14 -13.24 -8.11
C LEU A 71 -14.40 -14.54 -7.74
N ARG A 72 -15.10 -15.69 -7.72
CA ARG A 72 -14.49 -16.98 -7.45
C ARG A 72 -13.34 -17.27 -8.43
N SER A 73 -13.61 -17.12 -9.73
CA SER A 73 -12.60 -17.32 -10.77
C SER A 73 -11.42 -16.35 -10.62
N ALA A 74 -11.66 -15.08 -10.29
CA ALA A 74 -10.58 -14.12 -10.04
C ALA A 74 -9.71 -14.52 -8.83
N LEU A 75 -10.31 -14.96 -7.73
CA LEU A 75 -9.57 -15.41 -6.56
C LEU A 75 -8.76 -16.69 -6.82
N GLU A 76 -9.29 -17.64 -7.58
CA GLU A 76 -8.61 -18.91 -7.88
C GLU A 76 -7.46 -18.76 -8.88
N ASN A 77 -7.57 -17.85 -9.84
CA ASN A 77 -6.62 -17.75 -10.96
C ASN A 77 -5.69 -16.53 -10.90
N TRP A 78 -6.11 -15.45 -10.23
CA TRP A 78 -5.37 -14.18 -10.19
C TRP A 78 -4.95 -13.76 -8.79
N ASN A 79 -5.75 -14.06 -7.76
CA ASN A 79 -5.65 -13.44 -6.43
C ASN A 79 -5.68 -11.89 -6.45
N LEU A 80 -6.08 -11.29 -7.56
CA LEU A 80 -6.18 -9.85 -7.79
C LEU A 80 -7.32 -9.55 -8.74
N PHE A 81 -8.03 -8.45 -8.50
CA PHE A 81 -9.06 -7.94 -9.39
C PHE A 81 -9.23 -6.43 -9.26
N LEU A 82 -9.78 -5.80 -10.29
CA LEU A 82 -10.21 -4.40 -10.25
C LEU A 82 -11.63 -4.33 -9.71
N ALA A 83 -11.85 -3.58 -8.64
CA ALA A 83 -13.18 -3.38 -8.08
C ALA A 83 -13.89 -2.18 -8.75
N VAL A 84 -15.15 -2.35 -9.13
CA VAL A 84 -16.08 -1.28 -9.52
C VAL A 84 -17.34 -1.36 -8.66
N GLY A 85 -18.20 -0.35 -8.69
CA GLY A 85 -19.43 -0.35 -7.88
C GLY A 85 -19.16 -0.40 -6.36
N HIS A 86 -17.96 -0.01 -5.93
CA HIS A 86 -17.51 -0.04 -4.52
C HIS A 86 -18.10 1.09 -3.66
N GLY A 87 -18.93 1.98 -4.23
CA GLY A 87 -19.62 3.04 -3.49
C GLY A 87 -18.77 4.25 -3.09
N MET A 88 -17.54 4.36 -3.61
CA MET A 88 -16.70 5.55 -3.40
C MET A 88 -16.82 6.47 -4.61
N GLU A 89 -17.40 7.65 -4.40
CA GLU A 89 -17.57 8.66 -5.45
C GLU A 89 -16.21 9.11 -6.02
N PRO A 90 -16.10 9.33 -7.34
CA PRO A 90 -14.85 9.81 -7.96
C PRO A 90 -14.31 11.12 -7.35
N SER A 91 -15.21 12.02 -6.93
CA SER A 91 -14.84 13.28 -6.27
C SER A 91 -14.15 13.06 -4.93
N PHE A 92 -14.62 12.08 -4.15
CA PHE A 92 -14.01 11.71 -2.87
C PHE A 92 -12.65 11.04 -3.07
N LEU A 93 -12.52 10.14 -4.04
CA LEU A 93 -11.22 9.54 -4.39
C LEU A 93 -10.22 10.60 -4.85
N ALA A 94 -10.66 11.59 -5.63
CA ALA A 94 -9.82 12.72 -6.03
C ALA A 94 -9.38 13.56 -4.81
N GLU A 95 -10.24 13.75 -3.81
CA GLU A 95 -9.91 14.42 -2.56
C GLU A 95 -8.87 13.64 -1.74
N ALA A 96 -9.03 12.32 -1.61
CA ALA A 96 -8.06 11.45 -0.93
C ALA A 96 -6.68 11.49 -1.60
N MET A 97 -6.64 11.42 -2.94
CA MET A 97 -5.40 11.53 -3.71
C MET A 97 -4.78 12.94 -3.56
N LYS A 98 -5.61 13.99 -3.61
CA LYS A 98 -5.15 15.37 -3.41
C LYS A 98 -4.52 15.55 -2.03
N ALA A 99 -5.16 15.08 -0.97
CA ALA A 99 -4.65 15.20 0.39
C ALA A 99 -3.31 14.48 0.56
N THR A 100 -3.17 13.30 -0.05
CA THR A 100 -1.91 12.53 -0.10
C THR A 100 -0.81 13.32 -0.81
N ARG A 101 -1.08 13.83 -2.02
CA ARG A 101 -0.11 14.63 -2.79
C ARG A 101 0.31 15.90 -2.05
N GLU A 102 -0.63 16.60 -1.44
CA GLU A 102 -0.35 17.80 -0.66
C GLU A 102 0.58 17.50 0.52
N PHE A 103 0.38 16.38 1.22
CA PHE A 103 1.31 15.94 2.27
C PHE A 103 2.72 15.69 1.73
N PHE A 104 2.89 14.92 0.66
CA PHE A 104 4.23 14.61 0.11
C PHE A 104 4.93 15.83 -0.51
N ASN A 105 4.18 16.85 -0.90
CA ASN A 105 4.69 18.13 -1.41
C ASN A 105 5.07 19.13 -0.30
N LEU A 106 4.81 18.81 0.98
CA LEU A 106 5.28 19.63 2.09
C LEU A 106 6.82 19.65 2.15
N PRO A 107 7.42 20.71 2.72
CA PRO A 107 8.84 20.72 3.06
C PRO A 107 9.23 19.51 3.90
N ILE A 108 10.47 19.05 3.76
CA ILE A 108 10.94 17.86 4.47
C ILE A 108 10.85 18.02 5.98
N GLU A 109 11.06 19.23 6.51
CA GLU A 109 10.96 19.55 7.93
C GLU A 109 9.54 19.36 8.46
N GLU A 110 8.52 19.59 7.62
CA GLU A 110 7.12 19.37 7.98
C GLU A 110 6.76 17.88 7.96
N LYS A 111 7.27 17.13 6.98
CA LYS A 111 7.04 15.67 6.90
C LYS A 111 7.77 14.91 8.02
N GLN A 112 8.97 15.33 8.38
CA GLN A 112 9.78 14.71 9.44
C GLN A 112 9.17 14.87 10.85
N LYS A 113 8.19 15.76 11.06
CA LYS A 113 7.40 15.79 12.31
C LYS A 113 6.65 14.49 12.57
N TYR A 114 6.39 13.72 11.53
CA TYR A 114 5.70 12.44 11.57
C TYR A 114 6.66 11.27 11.41
N SER A 115 7.97 11.47 11.60
CA SER A 115 8.99 10.47 11.35
C SER A 115 8.69 9.13 12.03
N ASN A 116 8.97 8.03 11.33
CA ASN A 116 8.96 6.70 11.91
C ASN A 116 10.22 6.40 12.75
N ILE A 117 11.15 7.35 12.86
CA ILE A 117 12.34 7.22 13.73
C ILE A 117 12.04 7.85 15.10
N VAL A 118 12.19 7.04 16.14
CA VAL A 118 11.98 7.40 17.54
C VAL A 118 13.33 7.54 18.24
N ASP A 119 13.53 8.70 18.88
CA ASP A 119 14.73 9.04 19.65
C ASP A 119 16.07 8.89 18.87
N GLY A 120 16.01 8.89 17.53
CA GLY A 120 17.19 8.76 16.65
C GLY A 120 17.79 7.35 16.54
N GLU A 121 17.28 6.37 17.29
CA GLU A 121 17.91 5.05 17.41
C GLU A 121 16.96 3.87 17.12
N LYS A 122 15.65 4.13 17.08
CA LYS A 122 14.63 3.10 16.95
C LYS A 122 13.66 3.44 15.84
N MET A 123 13.15 2.42 15.18
CA MET A 123 12.11 2.59 14.16
C MET A 123 10.76 2.08 14.67
N SER A 124 9.72 2.86 14.40
CA SER A 124 8.30 2.55 14.59
C SER A 124 7.72 2.03 13.28
N MET A 125 6.70 1.16 13.36
CA MET A 125 5.93 0.78 12.18
C MET A 125 5.13 1.95 11.60
N ASP A 126 4.64 2.84 12.47
CA ASP A 126 3.97 4.07 12.09
C ASP A 126 4.96 5.21 11.85
N GLY A 127 4.62 6.05 10.87
CA GLY A 127 5.27 7.31 10.58
C GLY A 127 5.80 7.42 9.15
N TYR A 128 6.38 8.57 8.87
CA TYR A 128 7.03 8.94 7.63
C TYR A 128 8.48 8.46 7.60
N GLY A 129 8.87 7.74 6.55
CA GLY A 129 10.21 7.21 6.36
C GLY A 129 10.21 5.84 5.66
N ASN A 130 11.38 5.42 5.22
CA ASN A 130 11.58 4.18 4.45
C ASN A 130 11.86 2.97 5.33
N ASP A 131 11.73 1.78 4.75
CA ASP A 131 11.93 0.50 5.44
C ASP A 131 13.33 0.38 6.07
N MET A 132 13.40 -0.43 7.14
CA MET A 132 14.63 -0.71 7.89
C MET A 132 15.77 -1.21 6.99
N VAL A 133 16.99 -0.73 7.25
CA VAL A 133 18.22 -1.42 6.83
C VAL A 133 18.59 -2.45 7.91
N VAL A 134 18.24 -3.72 7.69
CA VAL A 134 18.43 -4.80 8.68
C VAL A 134 19.64 -5.69 8.39
N LYS A 135 20.25 -5.55 7.21
CA LYS A 135 21.42 -6.32 6.77
C LYS A 135 22.36 -5.45 5.95
N GLU A 136 23.65 -5.73 6.03
CA GLU A 136 24.64 -5.15 5.12
C GLU A 136 24.30 -5.54 3.67
N ASN A 137 24.45 -4.58 2.75
CA ASN A 137 24.15 -4.73 1.31
C ASN A 137 22.67 -5.01 0.98
N GLN A 138 21.74 -4.64 1.86
CA GLN A 138 20.31 -4.68 1.54
C GLN A 138 19.96 -3.69 0.42
N VAL A 139 19.22 -4.15 -0.59
CA VAL A 139 18.66 -3.27 -1.63
C VAL A 139 17.40 -2.57 -1.11
N LEU A 140 17.42 -1.25 -1.14
CA LEU A 140 16.34 -0.37 -0.72
C LEU A 140 15.39 -0.05 -1.87
N ASP A 141 14.15 0.24 -1.50
CA ASP A 141 13.11 0.65 -2.45
C ASP A 141 13.29 2.12 -2.83
N TRP A 142 13.08 2.45 -4.11
CA TRP A 142 13.09 3.83 -4.60
C TRP A 142 11.72 4.49 -4.34
N ASN A 143 11.37 4.63 -3.07
CA ASN A 143 10.16 5.32 -2.66
C ASN A 143 10.34 6.04 -1.32
N ASP A 144 9.39 6.91 -1.00
CA ASP A 144 9.18 7.47 0.33
C ASP A 144 7.80 7.04 0.83
N ARG A 145 7.68 6.71 2.12
CA ARG A 145 6.44 6.17 2.69
C ARG A 145 5.93 6.94 3.89
N LEU A 146 4.61 6.92 4.05
CA LEU A 146 3.92 7.21 5.30
C LEU A 146 3.09 5.99 5.66
N ASN A 147 3.37 5.38 6.81
CA ASN A 147 2.60 4.26 7.35
C ASN A 147 1.75 4.75 8.53
N LEU A 148 0.47 4.44 8.55
CA LEU A 148 -0.44 4.78 9.64
C LEU A 148 -1.35 3.61 9.99
N LEU A 149 -1.34 3.17 11.25
CA LEU A 149 -2.42 2.36 11.80
C LEU A 149 -3.71 3.16 11.85
N VAL A 150 -4.72 2.62 11.18
CA VAL A 150 -6.06 3.20 11.08
C VAL A 150 -7.10 2.37 11.82
N GLU A 151 -6.87 1.08 12.07
CA GLU A 151 -7.68 0.27 12.98
C GLU A 151 -6.81 -0.70 13.79
N PRO A 152 -7.24 -1.05 15.03
CA PRO A 152 -8.36 -0.47 15.76
C PRO A 152 -8.06 0.95 16.26
N GLU A 153 -9.10 1.77 16.47
CA GLU A 153 -8.94 3.16 16.91
C GLU A 153 -8.12 3.29 18.21
N SER A 154 -8.27 2.33 19.13
CA SER A 154 -7.56 2.30 20.41
C SER A 154 -6.04 2.19 20.29
N LEU A 155 -5.51 1.77 19.14
CA LEU A 155 -4.07 1.64 18.89
C LEU A 155 -3.52 2.78 18.01
N ARG A 156 -4.35 3.73 17.58
CA ARG A 156 -3.90 4.82 16.69
C ARG A 156 -2.91 5.73 17.40
N THR A 157 -1.77 5.95 16.75
CA THR A 157 -0.81 6.98 17.18
C THR A 157 -1.17 8.34 16.54
N TYR A 158 -2.20 9.02 17.05
CA TYR A 158 -2.71 10.27 16.47
C TYR A 158 -1.69 11.41 16.31
N ARG A 159 -0.60 11.41 17.07
CA ARG A 159 0.51 12.36 16.88
C ARG A 159 1.24 12.19 15.54
N LEU A 160 1.21 10.99 14.96
CA LEU A 160 1.84 10.66 13.68
C LEU A 160 0.91 10.88 12.48
N TRP A 161 -0.37 11.15 12.72
CA TRP A 161 -1.33 11.47 11.66
C TRP A 161 -1.11 12.91 11.18
N PRO A 162 -0.84 13.17 9.89
CA PRO A 162 -0.64 14.52 9.39
C PRO A 162 -1.78 15.47 9.73
N THR A 163 -1.45 16.68 10.18
CA THR A 163 -2.41 17.80 10.30
C THR A 163 -2.37 18.75 9.10
N GLN A 164 -1.44 18.49 8.18
CA GLN A 164 -1.28 19.21 6.92
C GLN A 164 -1.27 18.18 5.78
N PRO A 165 -2.14 18.33 4.75
CA PRO A 165 -3.21 19.35 4.68
C PRO A 165 -4.29 19.16 5.76
N PRO A 166 -5.08 20.20 6.11
CA PRO A 166 -6.07 20.12 7.17
C PRO A 166 -7.13 19.02 6.98
N SER A 167 -7.43 18.66 5.73
CA SER A 167 -8.39 17.60 5.39
C SER A 167 -7.83 16.17 5.56
N PHE A 168 -6.51 15.99 5.74
CA PHE A 168 -5.88 14.67 5.65
C PHE A 168 -6.52 13.64 6.57
N ARG A 169 -6.73 13.99 7.85
CA ARG A 169 -7.24 13.04 8.86
C ARG A 169 -8.69 12.66 8.62
N ASP A 170 -9.51 13.63 8.25
CA ASP A 170 -10.95 13.42 8.02
C ASP A 170 -11.15 12.55 6.79
N VAL A 171 -10.42 12.86 5.71
CA VAL A 171 -10.46 12.09 4.46
C VAL A 171 -9.92 10.67 4.67
N LEU A 172 -8.81 10.50 5.40
CA LEU A 172 -8.28 9.17 5.73
C LEU A 172 -9.27 8.35 6.58
N SER A 173 -9.91 8.97 7.56
CA SER A 173 -10.89 8.29 8.41
C SER A 173 -12.09 7.80 7.59
N GLU A 174 -12.65 8.66 6.74
CA GLU A 174 -13.73 8.30 5.83
C GLU A 174 -13.30 7.24 4.81
N TYR A 175 -12.10 7.36 4.24
CA TYR A 175 -11.56 6.40 3.27
C TYR A 175 -11.41 5.02 3.92
N THR A 176 -10.93 4.96 5.16
CA THR A 176 -10.80 3.71 5.95
C THR A 176 -12.16 3.02 6.12
N VAL A 177 -13.20 3.78 6.50
CA VAL A 177 -14.57 3.22 6.67
C VAL A 177 -15.10 2.66 5.36
N ARG A 178 -14.91 3.37 4.24
CA ARG A 178 -15.37 2.93 2.92
C ARG A 178 -14.60 1.72 2.41
N CYS A 179 -13.29 1.67 2.64
CA CYS A 179 -12.46 0.49 2.38
C CYS A 179 -12.93 -0.73 3.18
N LYS A 180 -13.21 -0.56 4.49
CA LYS A 180 -13.76 -1.64 5.32
C LYS A 180 -15.11 -2.14 4.80
N ALA A 181 -15.98 -1.25 4.34
CA ALA A 181 -17.25 -1.64 3.73
C ALA A 181 -17.06 -2.48 2.47
N ALA A 182 -16.15 -2.06 1.56
CA ALA A 182 -15.81 -2.81 0.36
C ALA A 182 -15.20 -4.18 0.70
N THR A 183 -14.24 -4.24 1.63
CA THR A 183 -13.62 -5.47 2.13
C THR A 183 -14.68 -6.44 2.69
N ASN A 184 -15.64 -5.95 3.47
CA ASN A 184 -16.70 -6.80 4.04
C ASN A 184 -17.60 -7.44 2.98
N ILE A 185 -17.84 -6.77 1.84
CA ILE A 185 -18.56 -7.38 0.70
C ILE A 185 -17.78 -8.59 0.18
N VAL A 186 -16.47 -8.44 -0.02
CA VAL A 186 -15.61 -9.52 -0.51
C VAL A 186 -15.56 -10.68 0.50
N LEU A 187 -15.34 -10.39 1.79
CA LEU A 187 -15.27 -11.40 2.84
C LEU A 187 -16.56 -12.21 2.98
N ARG A 188 -17.73 -11.57 2.91
CA ARG A 188 -19.02 -12.28 2.93
C ARG A 188 -19.18 -13.25 1.77
N ASN A 189 -18.74 -12.85 0.58
CA ASN A 189 -18.79 -13.72 -0.60
C ASN A 189 -17.76 -14.85 -0.50
N MET A 190 -16.55 -14.59 0.01
CA MET A 190 -15.57 -15.64 0.31
C MET A 190 -16.11 -16.65 1.34
N ALA A 191 -16.82 -16.18 2.38
CA ALA A 191 -17.44 -17.08 3.36
C ALA A 191 -18.45 -18.01 2.69
N LYS A 192 -19.30 -17.49 1.79
CA LYS A 192 -20.24 -18.28 0.99
C LYS A 192 -19.51 -19.31 0.11
N MET A 193 -18.40 -18.94 -0.53
CA MET A 193 -17.59 -19.85 -1.35
C MET A 193 -17.04 -21.03 -0.55
N LEU A 194 -16.71 -20.80 0.72
CA LEU A 194 -16.21 -21.78 1.68
C LEU A 194 -17.32 -22.56 2.40
N ASN A 195 -18.59 -22.35 2.04
CA ASN A 195 -19.77 -22.93 2.72
C ASN A 195 -19.85 -22.57 4.21
N LEU A 196 -19.39 -21.37 4.57
CA LEU A 196 -19.47 -20.81 5.92
C LEU A 196 -20.69 -19.89 6.05
N GLN A 197 -21.05 -19.55 7.28
CA GLN A 197 -22.04 -18.51 7.54
C GLN A 197 -21.54 -17.17 6.96
N GLU A 198 -22.43 -16.37 6.40
CA GLU A 198 -22.09 -15.15 5.65
C GLU A 198 -21.17 -14.18 6.43
N GLU A 199 -21.47 -13.93 7.71
CA GLU A 199 -20.67 -13.04 8.56
C GLU A 199 -19.46 -13.74 9.21
N HIS A 200 -19.18 -15.02 8.91
CA HIS A 200 -18.15 -15.79 9.62
C HIS A 200 -16.76 -15.16 9.49
N LEU A 201 -16.33 -14.83 8.26
CA LEU A 201 -15.01 -14.23 8.03
C LEU A 201 -14.92 -12.80 8.57
N VAL A 202 -15.99 -12.01 8.43
CA VAL A 202 -16.07 -10.65 8.99
C VAL A 202 -15.92 -10.68 10.51
N ASN A 203 -16.64 -11.58 11.19
CA ASN A 203 -16.58 -11.74 12.65
C ASN A 203 -15.24 -12.33 13.11
N MET A 204 -14.63 -13.22 12.32
CA MET A 204 -13.31 -13.79 12.62
C MET A 204 -12.23 -12.72 12.63
N ILE A 205 -12.27 -11.80 11.67
CA ILE A 205 -11.37 -10.64 11.60
C ILE A 205 -11.69 -9.69 12.76
N GLY A 206 -12.98 -9.36 12.91
CA GLY A 206 -13.50 -8.54 14.01
C GLY A 206 -12.97 -7.09 14.01
N ASP A 207 -13.46 -6.32 14.98
CA ASP A 207 -13.14 -4.89 15.09
C ASP A 207 -11.77 -4.58 15.70
N ASN A 208 -11.07 -5.61 16.20
CA ASN A 208 -9.72 -5.48 16.75
C ASN A 208 -8.62 -5.84 15.73
N SER A 209 -9.00 -6.07 14.47
CA SER A 209 -8.06 -6.31 13.39
C SER A 209 -7.19 -5.09 13.14
N ILE A 210 -5.91 -5.35 12.82
CA ILE A 210 -4.97 -4.28 12.48
C ILE A 210 -5.16 -3.92 11.02
N THR A 211 -5.53 -2.66 10.76
CA THR A 211 -5.60 -2.08 9.42
C THR A 211 -4.55 -0.98 9.31
N LEU A 212 -3.70 -1.07 8.28
CA LEU A 212 -2.67 -0.09 7.98
C LEU A 212 -3.03 0.66 6.69
N ALA A 213 -2.92 1.98 6.72
CA ALA A 213 -2.87 2.81 5.53
C ALA A 213 -1.41 3.10 5.18
N ILE A 214 -0.98 2.63 4.01
CA ILE A 214 0.38 2.80 3.50
C ILE A 214 0.30 3.74 2.29
N PHE A 215 0.90 4.91 2.43
CA PHE A 215 1.01 5.88 1.34
C PHE A 215 2.42 5.77 0.76
N ASN A 216 2.51 5.41 -0.52
CA ASN A 216 3.77 5.31 -1.24
C ASN A 216 3.91 6.50 -2.20
N TYR A 217 5.04 7.20 -2.11
CA TYR A 217 5.43 8.21 -3.08
C TYR A 217 6.67 7.73 -3.83
N TYR A 218 6.61 7.72 -5.16
CA TYR A 218 7.69 7.25 -6.02
C TYR A 218 8.33 8.44 -6.76
N PRO A 219 9.44 9.02 -6.25
CA PRO A 219 10.11 10.12 -6.95
C PRO A 219 10.66 9.67 -8.29
N GLN A 220 10.71 10.59 -9.27
CA GLN A 220 11.31 10.30 -10.57
C GLN A 220 12.77 9.84 -10.41
N CYS A 221 13.08 8.66 -10.95
CA CYS A 221 14.43 8.10 -10.92
C CYS A 221 15.21 8.48 -12.18
N PRO A 222 16.49 8.88 -12.09
CA PRO A 222 17.33 9.12 -13.27
C PRO A 222 17.70 7.83 -14.02
N ARG A 223 17.66 6.67 -13.34
CA ARG A 223 17.96 5.34 -13.88
C ARG A 223 16.89 4.32 -13.47
N PRO A 224 15.67 4.42 -14.02
CA PRO A 224 14.57 3.53 -13.65
C PRO A 224 14.85 2.06 -13.99
N ASP A 225 15.78 1.78 -14.90
CA ASP A 225 16.29 0.45 -15.26
C ASP A 225 17.19 -0.19 -14.18
N HIS A 226 17.54 0.56 -13.13
CA HIS A 226 18.47 0.12 -12.08
C HIS A 226 17.81 -0.06 -10.71
N VAL A 227 16.57 0.37 -10.53
CA VAL A 227 15.91 0.41 -9.22
C VAL A 227 14.53 -0.23 -9.30
N LEU A 228 13.95 -0.57 -8.14
CA LEU A 228 12.53 -0.86 -8.02
C LEU A 228 11.88 0.18 -7.13
N GLY A 229 10.71 0.70 -7.53
CA GLY A 229 9.91 1.55 -6.65
C GLY A 229 9.46 0.80 -5.40
N LEU A 230 9.09 -0.47 -5.56
CA LEU A 230 8.80 -1.41 -4.49
C LEU A 230 9.24 -2.80 -4.93
N LYS A 231 10.06 -3.49 -4.14
CA LYS A 231 10.52 -4.85 -4.44
C LYS A 231 9.36 -5.84 -4.58
N ALA A 232 9.60 -6.89 -5.37
CA ALA A 232 8.76 -8.07 -5.47
C ALA A 232 8.41 -8.64 -4.09
N HIS A 233 7.12 -8.78 -3.79
CA HIS A 233 6.63 -9.38 -2.55
C HIS A 233 5.19 -9.88 -2.71
N THR A 234 4.75 -10.69 -1.76
CA THR A 234 3.34 -10.98 -1.52
C THR A 234 2.89 -10.22 -0.28
N ASP A 235 1.67 -9.71 -0.29
CA ASP A 235 1.12 -9.01 0.86
C ASP A 235 0.96 -9.92 2.07
N GLY A 236 1.27 -9.39 3.26
CA GLY A 236 1.01 -10.05 4.55
C GLY A 236 -0.40 -9.79 5.10
N SER A 237 -1.24 -9.07 4.34
CA SER A 237 -2.60 -8.71 4.72
C SER A 237 -3.59 -9.83 4.38
N ILE A 238 -4.83 -9.73 4.87
CA ILE A 238 -5.92 -10.61 4.42
C ILE A 238 -6.45 -10.12 3.05
N ILE A 239 -6.69 -8.81 2.93
CA ILE A 239 -7.09 -8.12 1.71
C ILE A 239 -6.36 -6.77 1.70
N THR A 240 -5.79 -6.41 0.54
CA THR A 240 -5.25 -5.07 0.27
C THR A 240 -6.15 -4.35 -0.72
N ILE A 241 -6.51 -3.10 -0.40
CA ILE A 241 -7.16 -2.18 -1.34
C ILE A 241 -6.12 -1.18 -1.80
N ASN A 242 -5.77 -1.23 -3.09
CA ASN A 242 -4.82 -0.32 -3.72
C ASN A 242 -5.55 0.75 -4.53
N PHE A 243 -5.12 2.01 -4.38
CA PHE A 243 -5.58 3.14 -5.19
C PHE A 243 -4.36 3.94 -5.68
N ALA A 244 -4.15 3.93 -6.99
CA ALA A 244 -2.99 4.52 -7.64
C ALA A 244 -3.40 5.58 -8.67
N ASP A 245 -2.56 6.59 -8.87
CA ASP A 245 -2.73 7.69 -9.82
C ASP A 245 -1.75 7.64 -11.02
N ALA A 246 -0.94 6.59 -11.10
CA ALA A 246 0.02 6.34 -12.17
C ALA A 246 0.19 4.82 -12.42
N GLU A 247 0.71 4.49 -13.60
CA GLU A 247 1.14 3.14 -13.94
C GLU A 247 2.40 2.75 -13.16
N GLY A 248 2.59 1.45 -12.88
CA GLY A 248 3.79 0.96 -12.20
C GLY A 248 3.61 -0.34 -11.41
N LEU A 249 2.37 -0.73 -11.11
CA LEU A 249 2.10 -2.06 -10.54
C LEU A 249 2.33 -3.13 -11.62
N GLN A 250 3.12 -4.14 -11.27
CA GLN A 250 3.39 -5.33 -12.09
C GLN A 250 3.04 -6.58 -11.29
N LEU A 251 2.59 -7.63 -11.96
CA LEU A 251 2.18 -8.87 -11.31
C LEU A 251 3.05 -10.03 -11.77
N GLU A 252 3.42 -10.89 -10.84
CA GLU A 252 4.06 -12.16 -11.19
C GLU A 252 2.98 -13.24 -11.32
N ASN A 253 2.61 -13.58 -12.56
CA ASN A 253 1.67 -14.66 -12.87
C ASN A 253 2.36 -15.68 -13.79
N ASN A 254 2.91 -16.76 -13.22
CA ASN A 254 3.74 -17.75 -13.94
C ASN A 254 4.94 -17.13 -14.71
N GLY A 255 5.41 -15.96 -14.26
CA GLY A 255 6.38 -15.07 -14.91
C GLY A 255 6.01 -13.61 -14.64
N TRP A 256 6.91 -12.66 -14.92
CA TRP A 256 6.59 -11.23 -14.82
C TRP A 256 5.67 -10.82 -15.96
N SER A 257 4.47 -10.36 -15.61
CA SER A 257 3.50 -9.73 -16.50
C SER A 257 3.36 -8.24 -16.21
#